data_AF-A0AAW0NVT0-F1
#
_entry.id   AF-A0AAW0NVT0-F1
#
_cell.length_a   1.000
_cell.length_b   1.000
_cell.length_c   1.000
_cell.angle_alpha   90.00
_cell.angle_beta   90.00
_cell.angle_gamma   90.00
#
_symmetry.space_group_name_H-M   'P 1'
#
loop_
_entity.id
_entity.type
_entity.pdbx_description
1 polymer ?
#
loop_
_entity_poly.entity_id
_entity_poly.type
_entity_poly.pdbx_seq_one_letter_code
_entity_poly.pdbx_strand_id
1 'polypeptide(L)'
;MVLYNYVTQEQLAGFDKYKYSAVDTNPLSVYVMHPFWNFVVKFLPTWLAPNLITFTGFMLLVLNFVMLSYYDFDFTASSAGHEHVPSWVWVAAGIFNFLAYTLDGVDGKQARRTNSSTPLGELFDHGLDSWTCVLFVSTVYSVFGRGESGVGVVTLYYILWVVLFSFILSHWEKYNTGILFLPWGYDMSLVTISLVYLVTAVVGVETWYQPVLFHFRYRDVFTFMIIGCSFTVTLPMSLYNILKAYRSNTLKHSSWYEAMLPCSHQSSSSSSPPSGWSSLRPTSWTSSPESSTSWWAQPSPTSHVS
;
A
#
# COMPACT_ATOMS: atom_id res chain seq x y z
N MET A 1 25.35 -23.20 14.06
CA MET A 1 24.17 -22.64 13.36
C MET A 1 23.52 -21.67 14.33
N VAL A 2 23.81 -20.38 14.22
CA VAL A 2 23.21 -19.38 15.11
C VAL A 2 21.78 -19.17 14.64
N LEU A 3 20.81 -19.73 15.36
CA LEU A 3 19.40 -19.39 15.21
C LEU A 3 19.23 -17.95 15.70
N TYR A 4 19.42 -16.99 14.80
CA TYR A 4 19.07 -15.61 15.06
C TYR A 4 17.54 -15.54 15.12
N ASN A 5 16.99 -15.45 16.33
CA ASN A 5 15.57 -15.25 16.51
C ASN A 5 15.24 -13.83 16.08
N TYR A 6 14.73 -13.69 14.85
CA TYR A 6 14.32 -12.41 14.26
C TYR A 6 13.22 -11.69 15.06
N VAL A 7 12.48 -12.44 15.89
CA VAL A 7 11.41 -11.92 16.74
C VAL A 7 11.60 -12.42 18.16
N THR A 8 11.66 -11.50 19.13
CA THR A 8 11.80 -11.84 20.55
C THR A 8 10.47 -12.29 21.15
N GLN A 9 10.51 -13.05 22.25
CA GLN A 9 9.30 -13.45 22.97
C GLN A 9 8.51 -12.24 23.52
N GLU A 10 9.20 -11.13 23.82
CA GLU A 10 8.56 -9.86 24.21
C GLU A 10 7.82 -9.20 23.04
N GLN A 11 8.37 -9.26 21.82
CA GLN A 11 7.67 -8.81 20.61
C GLN A 11 6.45 -9.69 20.32
N LEU A 12 6.54 -11.00 20.57
CA LEU A 12 5.44 -11.96 20.40
C LEU A 12 4.33 -11.80 21.46
N ALA A 13 4.67 -11.43 22.70
CA ALA A 13 3.73 -11.34 23.82
C ALA A 13 2.60 -10.28 23.65
N GLY A 14 2.69 -9.42 22.62
CA GLY A 14 1.65 -8.46 22.24
C GLY A 14 0.77 -8.88 21.05
N PHE A 15 1.14 -9.94 20.30
CA PHE A 15 0.45 -10.33 19.07
C PHE A 15 -1.00 -10.76 19.33
N ASP A 16 -1.26 -11.48 20.42
CA ASP A 16 -2.60 -11.98 20.76
C ASP A 16 -3.60 -10.87 21.10
N LYS A 17 -3.12 -9.67 21.45
CA LYS A 17 -3.95 -8.50 21.78
C LYS A 17 -4.11 -7.53 20.61
N TYR A 18 -3.42 -7.77 19.50
CA TYR A 18 -3.42 -6.87 18.36
C TYR A 18 -4.77 -6.90 17.64
N LYS A 19 -5.35 -5.73 17.40
CA LYS A 19 -6.58 -5.55 16.63
C LYS A 19 -6.29 -4.65 15.44
N TYR A 20 -6.51 -5.18 14.24
CA TYR A 20 -6.39 -4.41 13.01
C TYR A 20 -7.32 -3.19 13.02
N SER A 21 -6.76 -2.03 12.71
CA SER A 21 -7.50 -0.78 12.54
C SER A 21 -6.93 -0.03 11.35
N ALA A 22 -7.74 0.10 10.31
CA ALA A 22 -7.42 0.89 9.13
C ALA A 22 -8.59 1.80 8.78
N VAL A 23 -8.27 2.99 8.27
CA VAL A 23 -9.24 3.99 7.84
C VAL A 23 -8.89 4.40 6.42
N ASP A 24 -9.89 4.29 5.56
CA ASP A 24 -9.82 4.75 4.19
C ASP A 24 -10.80 5.91 3.99
N THR A 25 -10.27 7.04 3.51
CA THR A 25 -11.04 8.25 3.21
C THR A 25 -10.97 8.62 1.73
N ASN A 26 -10.34 7.79 0.90
CA ASN A 26 -10.19 8.04 -0.50
C ASN A 26 -11.57 7.99 -1.20
N PRO A 27 -12.03 9.06 -1.87
CA PRO A 27 -13.32 9.06 -2.54
C PRO A 27 -13.47 7.91 -3.55
N LEU A 28 -12.41 7.59 -4.31
CA LEU A 28 -12.45 6.49 -5.28
C LEU A 28 -12.69 5.16 -4.56
N SER A 29 -11.96 4.91 -3.48
CA SER A 29 -12.10 3.67 -2.73
C SER A 29 -13.46 3.57 -2.05
N VAL A 30 -13.85 4.60 -1.30
CA VAL A 30 -15.08 4.62 -0.52
C VAL A 30 -16.33 4.44 -1.40
N TYR A 31 -16.41 5.15 -2.53
CA TYR A 31 -17.62 5.16 -3.36
C TYR A 31 -17.63 4.11 -4.47
N VAL A 32 -16.48 3.63 -4.94
CA VAL A 32 -16.40 2.71 -6.08
C VAL A 32 -15.79 1.37 -5.66
N MET A 33 -14.56 1.39 -5.14
CA MET A 33 -13.81 0.15 -4.94
C MET A 33 -14.32 -0.68 -3.77
N HIS A 34 -14.67 -0.07 -2.63
CA HIS A 34 -15.21 -0.77 -1.49
C HIS A 34 -16.53 -1.51 -1.80
N PRO A 35 -17.54 -0.87 -2.45
CA PRO A 35 -18.71 -1.57 -2.95
C PRO A 35 -18.36 -2.70 -3.92
N PHE A 36 -17.45 -2.47 -4.86
CA PHE A 36 -16.99 -3.48 -5.81
C PHE A 36 -16.34 -4.68 -5.10
N TRP A 37 -15.39 -4.46 -4.20
CA TRP A 37 -14.73 -5.52 -3.44
C TRP A 37 -15.69 -6.26 -2.51
N ASN A 38 -16.67 -5.56 -1.91
CA ASN A 38 -17.73 -6.19 -1.11
C ASN A 38 -18.65 -7.09 -1.95
N PHE A 39 -18.76 -6.81 -3.25
CA PHE A 39 -19.44 -7.68 -4.20
C PHE A 39 -18.55 -8.85 -4.60
N VAL A 40 -17.30 -8.61 -5.00
CA VAL A 40 -16.34 -9.64 -5.43
C VAL A 40 -16.08 -10.68 -4.34
N VAL A 41 -15.88 -10.26 -3.10
CA VAL A 41 -15.59 -11.17 -1.98
C VAL A 41 -16.68 -12.23 -1.79
N LYS A 42 -17.93 -11.97 -2.19
CA LYS A 42 -19.04 -12.93 -2.07
C LYS A 42 -18.88 -14.14 -2.98
N PHE A 43 -18.17 -13.99 -4.10
CA PHE A 43 -17.87 -15.09 -5.03
C PHE A 43 -16.71 -15.95 -4.55
N LEU A 44 -15.91 -15.47 -3.61
CA LEU A 44 -14.82 -16.26 -3.05
C LEU A 44 -15.37 -17.34 -2.11
N PRO A 45 -14.90 -18.59 -2.24
CA PRO A 45 -15.34 -19.66 -1.36
C PRO A 45 -14.75 -19.45 0.04
N THR A 46 -15.49 -19.84 1.07
CA THR A 46 -15.10 -19.59 2.47
C THR A 46 -13.91 -20.43 2.95
N TRP A 47 -13.54 -21.49 2.22
CA TRP A 47 -12.33 -22.27 2.50
C TRP A 47 -11.06 -21.60 1.99
N LEU A 48 -11.17 -20.60 1.11
CA LEU A 48 -10.03 -19.91 0.54
C LEU A 48 -9.40 -18.99 1.59
N ALA A 49 -8.15 -19.30 1.95
CA ALA A 49 -7.40 -18.54 2.93
C ALA A 49 -7.09 -17.11 2.41
N PRO A 50 -7.23 -16.07 3.24
CA PRO A 50 -6.89 -14.69 2.87
C PRO A 50 -5.47 -14.53 2.35
N ASN A 51 -4.48 -15.08 3.06
CA ASN A 51 -3.08 -14.97 2.64
C ASN A 51 -2.79 -15.61 1.28
N LEU A 52 -3.60 -16.61 0.86
CA LEU A 52 -3.46 -17.19 -0.48
C LEU A 52 -3.99 -16.23 -1.55
N ILE A 53 -5.04 -15.45 -1.24
CA ILE A 53 -5.54 -14.38 -2.11
C ILE A 53 -4.46 -13.32 -2.30
N THR A 54 -3.90 -12.81 -1.19
CA THR A 54 -2.79 -11.85 -1.17
C THR A 54 -1.60 -12.35 -2.01
N PHE A 55 -1.15 -13.59 -1.75
CA PHE A 55 -0.02 -14.18 -2.46
C PHE A 55 -0.31 -14.35 -3.96
N THR A 56 -1.54 -14.73 -4.32
CA THR A 56 -1.94 -14.84 -5.73
C THR A 56 -1.91 -13.49 -6.42
N GLY A 57 -2.42 -12.42 -5.77
CA GLY A 57 -2.32 -11.05 -6.28
C GLY A 57 -0.88 -10.62 -6.51
N PHE A 58 -0.01 -10.85 -5.54
CA PHE A 58 1.42 -10.57 -5.67
C PHE A 58 2.07 -11.35 -6.82
N MET A 59 1.76 -12.64 -6.99
CA MET A 59 2.28 -13.45 -8.10
C MET A 59 1.83 -12.95 -9.47
N LEU A 60 0.63 -12.37 -9.60
CA LEU A 60 0.20 -11.71 -10.84
C LEU A 60 1.06 -10.49 -11.17
N LEU A 61 1.48 -9.72 -10.16
CA LEU A 61 2.37 -8.58 -10.35
C LEU A 61 3.79 -9.02 -10.71
N VAL A 62 4.29 -10.09 -10.08
CA VAL A 62 5.57 -10.72 -10.47
C VAL A 62 5.52 -11.22 -11.91
N LEU A 63 4.44 -11.90 -12.29
CA LEU A 63 4.24 -12.35 -13.67
C LEU A 63 4.20 -11.18 -14.64
N ASN A 64 3.49 -10.11 -14.30
CA ASN A 64 3.43 -8.90 -15.11
C ASN A 64 4.82 -8.27 -15.29
N PHE A 65 5.59 -8.15 -14.21
CA PHE A 65 6.97 -7.67 -14.26
C PHE A 65 7.86 -8.55 -15.14
N VAL A 66 7.88 -9.86 -14.93
CA VAL A 66 8.69 -10.80 -15.73
C VAL A 66 8.30 -10.76 -17.20
N MET A 67 7.00 -10.71 -17.50
CA MET A 67 6.50 -10.61 -18.86
C MET A 67 6.97 -9.33 -19.54
N LEU A 68 6.83 -8.17 -18.89
CA LEU A 68 7.30 -6.91 -19.44
C LEU A 68 8.83 -6.88 -19.55
N SER A 69 9.57 -7.39 -18.57
CA SER A 69 11.04 -7.49 -18.65
C SER A 69 11.53 -8.43 -19.73
N TYR A 70 10.74 -9.42 -20.15
CA TYR A 70 11.09 -10.28 -21.28
C TYR A 70 11.04 -9.53 -22.62
N TYR A 71 10.00 -8.70 -22.82
CA TYR A 71 9.85 -7.90 -24.05
C TYR A 71 10.61 -6.57 -24.02
N ASP A 72 10.88 -6.03 -22.83
CA ASP A 72 11.44 -4.70 -22.62
C ASP A 72 12.51 -4.72 -21.51
N PHE A 73 13.52 -5.57 -21.67
CA PHE A 73 14.58 -5.77 -20.68
C PHE A 73 15.38 -4.49 -20.39
N ASP A 74 15.69 -3.73 -21.45
CA ASP A 74 16.51 -2.51 -21.36
C ASP A 74 15.68 -1.23 -21.17
N PHE A 75 14.35 -1.33 -21.08
CA PHE A 75 13.39 -0.22 -21.07
C PHE A 75 13.43 0.65 -22.34
N THR A 76 13.86 0.09 -23.48
CA THR A 76 13.95 0.77 -24.78
C THR A 76 12.78 0.49 -25.71
N ALA A 77 11.94 -0.51 -25.40
CA ALA A 77 10.86 -0.92 -26.29
C ALA A 77 9.81 0.18 -26.47
N SER A 78 9.70 1.12 -25.52
CA SER A 78 8.84 2.30 -25.65
C SER A 78 9.57 3.53 -26.16
N SER A 79 10.77 3.39 -26.74
CA SER A 79 11.51 4.49 -27.38
C SER A 79 11.32 4.49 -28.90
N ALA A 80 11.38 5.67 -29.51
CA ALA A 80 11.27 5.79 -30.97
C ALA A 80 12.38 5.00 -31.69
N GLY A 81 12.01 4.20 -32.69
CA GLY A 81 12.96 3.42 -33.50
C GLY A 81 13.36 2.06 -32.92
N HIS A 82 12.73 1.62 -31.82
CA HIS A 82 12.91 0.29 -31.24
C HIS A 82 11.70 -0.63 -31.53
N GLU A 83 11.89 -1.94 -31.34
CA GLU A 83 10.81 -2.90 -31.42
C GLU A 83 9.87 -2.72 -30.22
N HIS A 84 8.60 -2.45 -30.49
CA HIS A 84 7.59 -2.17 -29.47
C HIS A 84 7.04 -3.45 -28.84
N VAL A 85 6.69 -3.36 -27.56
CA VAL A 85 6.01 -4.45 -26.84
C VAL A 85 4.67 -4.78 -27.53
N PRO A 86 4.37 -6.06 -27.82
CA PRO A 86 3.12 -6.44 -28.49
C PRO A 86 1.86 -6.01 -27.73
N SER A 87 0.82 -5.57 -28.44
CA SER A 87 -0.43 -5.06 -27.82
C SER A 87 -1.08 -6.02 -26.82
N TRP A 88 -1.03 -7.33 -27.06
CA TRP A 88 -1.63 -8.30 -26.14
C TRP A 88 -0.94 -8.33 -24.77
N VAL A 89 0.36 -8.00 -24.71
CA VAL A 89 1.14 -7.92 -23.47
C VAL A 89 0.63 -6.75 -22.63
N TRP A 90 0.33 -5.61 -23.25
CA TRP A 90 -0.29 -4.48 -22.59
C TRP A 90 -1.70 -4.79 -22.07
N VAL A 91 -2.50 -5.55 -22.84
CA VAL A 91 -3.81 -6.03 -22.35
C VAL A 91 -3.64 -6.94 -21.12
N ALA A 92 -2.73 -7.91 -21.20
CA ALA A 92 -2.42 -8.81 -20.09
C ALA A 92 -1.92 -8.04 -18.86
N ALA A 93 -1.05 -7.04 -19.05
CA ALA A 93 -0.53 -6.19 -17.98
C ALA A 93 -1.64 -5.41 -17.27
N GLY A 94 -2.56 -4.80 -18.03
CA GLY A 94 -3.73 -4.12 -17.49
C GLY A 94 -4.64 -5.04 -16.67
N ILE A 95 -4.91 -6.24 -17.19
CA ILE A 95 -5.75 -7.24 -16.51
C ILE A 95 -5.06 -7.77 -15.25
N PHE A 96 -3.79 -8.17 -15.32
CA PHE A 96 -3.06 -8.69 -14.17
C PHE A 96 -2.90 -7.65 -13.07
N ASN A 97 -2.59 -6.41 -13.42
CA ASN A 97 -2.49 -5.32 -12.45
C ASN A 97 -3.83 -5.05 -11.75
N PHE A 98 -4.92 -4.96 -12.52
CA PHE A 98 -6.25 -4.73 -11.94
C PHE A 98 -6.75 -5.92 -11.11
N LEU A 99 -6.46 -7.15 -11.53
CA LEU A 99 -6.78 -8.35 -10.75
C LEU A 99 -5.97 -8.40 -9.47
N ALA A 100 -4.67 -8.13 -9.52
CA ALA A 100 -3.83 -8.07 -8.33
C ALA A 100 -4.34 -7.04 -7.33
N TYR A 101 -4.64 -5.82 -7.80
CA TYR A 101 -5.27 -4.77 -6.99
C TYR A 101 -6.64 -5.18 -6.41
N THR A 102 -7.42 -5.94 -7.18
CA THR A 102 -8.70 -6.47 -6.70
C THR A 102 -8.50 -7.53 -5.61
N LEU A 103 -7.52 -8.43 -5.77
CA LEU A 103 -7.22 -9.49 -4.81
C LEU A 103 -6.70 -8.91 -3.49
N ASP A 104 -5.84 -7.89 -3.57
CA ASP A 104 -5.40 -7.06 -2.43
C ASP A 104 -6.61 -6.45 -1.68
N GLY A 105 -7.50 -5.74 -2.38
CA GLY A 105 -8.67 -5.12 -1.72
C GLY A 105 -9.71 -6.08 -1.12
N VAL A 106 -9.73 -7.36 -1.54
CA VAL A 106 -10.70 -8.36 -1.04
C VAL A 106 -10.14 -9.28 0.03
N ASP A 107 -8.82 -9.38 0.21
CA ASP A 107 -8.22 -10.34 1.15
C ASP A 107 -8.60 -10.04 2.62
N GLY A 108 -8.58 -8.79 3.04
CA GLY A 108 -8.94 -8.37 4.38
C GLY A 108 -10.45 -8.47 4.57
N LYS A 109 -11.23 -8.29 3.51
CA LYS A 109 -12.68 -8.52 3.53
C LYS A 109 -12.98 -10.01 3.71
N GLN A 110 -12.23 -10.87 3.03
CA GLN A 110 -12.31 -12.31 3.22
C GLN A 110 -11.90 -12.69 4.65
N ALA A 111 -10.80 -12.16 5.17
CA ALA A 111 -10.33 -12.44 6.52
C ALA A 111 -11.38 -12.08 7.59
N ARG A 112 -12.08 -10.95 7.41
CA ARG A 112 -13.21 -10.55 8.26
C ARG A 112 -14.41 -11.48 8.10
N ARG A 113 -14.73 -11.89 6.87
CA ARG A 113 -15.84 -12.81 6.56
C ARG A 113 -15.64 -14.20 7.16
N THR A 114 -14.39 -14.70 7.19
CA THR A 114 -14.04 -16.03 7.69
C THR A 114 -13.56 -16.03 9.13
N ASN A 115 -13.58 -14.88 9.83
CA ASN A 115 -13.04 -14.70 11.18
C ASN A 115 -11.58 -15.19 11.31
N SER A 116 -10.77 -14.97 10.27
CA SER A 116 -9.38 -15.40 10.19
C SER A 116 -8.40 -14.22 10.08
N SER A 117 -8.80 -13.04 10.54
CA SER A 117 -7.92 -11.87 10.66
C SER A 117 -6.84 -12.12 11.71
N THR A 118 -5.57 -12.06 11.31
CA THR A 118 -4.42 -12.28 12.21
C THR A 118 -3.36 -11.21 11.98
N PRO A 119 -2.55 -10.86 13.00
CA PRO A 119 -1.47 -9.89 12.82
C PRO A 119 -0.38 -10.41 11.86
N LEU A 120 -0.20 -11.74 11.80
CA LEU A 120 0.72 -12.36 10.85
C LEU A 120 0.21 -12.23 9.40
N GLY A 121 -1.08 -12.41 9.16
CA GLY A 121 -1.67 -12.22 7.83
C GLY A 121 -1.52 -10.78 7.35
N GLU A 122 -1.70 -9.81 8.23
CA GLU A 122 -1.47 -8.40 7.93
C GLU A 122 0.01 -8.07 7.70
N LEU A 123 0.93 -8.64 8.49
CA LEU A 123 2.36 -8.48 8.24
C LEU A 123 2.76 -9.07 6.88
N PHE A 124 2.15 -10.21 6.51
CA PHE A 124 2.38 -10.85 5.21
C PHE A 124 1.89 -9.96 4.06
N ASP A 125 0.68 -9.44 4.17
CA ASP A 125 0.07 -8.49 3.23
C ASP A 125 0.95 -7.27 2.97
N HIS A 126 1.22 -6.49 4.02
CA HIS A 126 2.08 -5.30 3.91
C HIS A 126 3.51 -5.63 3.49
N GLY A 127 4.01 -6.81 3.85
CA GLY A 127 5.30 -7.31 3.38
C GLY A 127 5.32 -7.44 1.86
N LEU A 128 4.29 -8.02 1.26
CA LEU A 128 4.17 -8.15 -0.19
C LEU A 128 3.93 -6.79 -0.88
N ASP A 129 3.12 -5.90 -0.28
CA ASP A 129 2.91 -4.53 -0.81
C ASP A 129 4.22 -3.74 -0.93
N SER A 130 5.13 -3.92 0.03
CA SER A 130 6.43 -3.26 -0.01
C SER A 130 7.28 -3.68 -1.22
N TRP A 131 7.21 -4.96 -1.62
CA TRP A 131 7.84 -5.46 -2.84
C TRP A 131 7.10 -5.01 -4.10
N THR A 132 5.77 -4.98 -4.05
CA THR A 132 4.92 -4.48 -5.12
C THR A 132 5.29 -3.05 -5.52
N CYS A 133 5.69 -2.19 -4.58
CA CYS A 133 6.17 -0.83 -4.90
C CYS A 133 7.29 -0.82 -5.95
N VAL A 134 8.23 -1.75 -5.87
CA VAL A 134 9.35 -1.86 -6.82
C VAL A 134 8.86 -2.37 -8.18
N LEU A 135 8.09 -3.46 -8.17
CA LEU A 135 7.55 -4.08 -9.39
C LEU A 135 6.65 -3.10 -10.17
N PHE A 136 5.82 -2.36 -9.45
CA PHE A 136 4.94 -1.33 -10.00
C PHE A 136 5.74 -0.23 -10.70
N VAL A 137 6.73 0.36 -10.04
CA VAL A 137 7.52 1.45 -10.64
C VAL A 137 8.29 0.96 -11.88
N SER A 138 8.82 -0.26 -11.85
CA SER A 138 9.49 -0.86 -13.02
C SER A 138 8.54 -1.09 -14.19
N THR A 139 7.35 -1.67 -13.96
CA THR A 139 6.39 -1.97 -15.03
C THR A 139 5.75 -0.70 -15.60
N VAL A 140 5.58 0.35 -14.81
CA VAL A 140 5.15 1.67 -15.30
C VAL A 140 6.24 2.29 -16.18
N TYR A 141 7.52 2.10 -15.82
CA TYR A 141 8.62 2.65 -16.59
C TYR A 141 8.67 2.09 -18.01
N SER A 142 8.31 0.82 -18.21
CA SER A 142 8.17 0.23 -19.55
C SER A 142 7.15 0.95 -20.43
N VAL A 143 6.14 1.65 -19.89
CA VAL A 143 5.18 2.42 -20.71
C VAL A 143 5.84 3.65 -21.33
N PHE A 144 6.67 4.34 -20.55
CA PHE A 144 7.31 5.58 -20.99
C PHE A 144 8.65 5.34 -21.68
N GLY A 145 9.34 4.25 -21.33
CA GLY A 145 10.67 3.90 -21.81
C GLY A 145 11.77 4.88 -21.37
N ARG A 146 13.00 4.55 -21.75
CA ARG A 146 14.20 5.39 -21.58
C ARG A 146 14.48 6.22 -22.84
N GLY A 147 15.37 7.20 -22.73
CA GLY A 147 15.84 8.00 -23.87
C GLY A 147 15.06 9.31 -24.08
N GLU A 148 15.23 9.94 -25.25
CA GLU A 148 14.76 11.32 -25.49
C GLU A 148 13.24 11.47 -25.48
N SER A 149 12.50 10.43 -25.85
CA SER A 149 11.03 10.38 -25.81
C SER A 149 10.48 9.97 -24.45
N GLY A 150 11.25 9.24 -23.63
CA GLY A 150 10.83 8.63 -22.37
C GLY A 150 11.32 9.35 -21.11
N VAL A 151 11.36 8.66 -19.98
CA VAL A 151 11.80 9.23 -18.69
C VAL A 151 13.26 8.83 -18.42
N GLY A 152 14.08 9.77 -17.92
CA GLY A 152 15.47 9.47 -17.55
C GLY A 152 15.54 8.47 -16.39
N VAL A 153 16.55 7.58 -16.38
CA VAL A 153 16.74 6.57 -15.33
C VAL A 153 16.88 7.19 -13.95
N VAL A 154 17.52 8.36 -13.85
CA VAL A 154 17.65 9.12 -12.60
C VAL A 154 16.28 9.60 -12.09
N THR A 155 15.41 10.07 -12.98
CA THR A 155 14.04 10.46 -12.62
C THR A 155 13.23 9.26 -12.13
N LEU A 156 13.38 8.10 -12.77
CA LEU A 156 12.75 6.86 -12.30
C LEU A 156 13.22 6.49 -10.89
N TYR A 157 14.53 6.57 -10.64
CA TYR A 157 15.10 6.31 -9.32
C TYR A 157 14.47 7.22 -8.24
N TYR A 158 14.31 8.51 -8.53
CA TYR A 158 13.61 9.41 -7.61
C TYR A 158 12.13 9.09 -7.45
N ILE A 159 11.43 8.71 -8.53
CA ILE A 159 10.03 8.26 -8.46
C ILE A 159 9.91 7.04 -7.55
N LEU A 160 10.82 6.06 -7.68
CA LEU A 160 10.86 4.89 -6.80
C LEU A 160 11.00 5.29 -5.34
N TRP A 161 11.92 6.19 -5.02
CA TRP A 161 12.09 6.70 -3.66
C TRP A 161 10.86 7.45 -3.14
N VAL A 162 10.16 8.20 -3.99
CA VAL A 162 8.92 8.88 -3.61
C VAL A 162 7.82 7.88 -3.27
N VAL A 163 7.68 6.81 -4.06
CA VAL A 163 6.69 5.74 -3.81
C VAL A 163 7.04 4.99 -2.52
N LEU A 164 8.29 4.55 -2.36
CA LEU A 164 8.76 3.87 -1.15
C LEU A 164 8.63 4.75 0.09
N PHE A 165 8.98 6.03 0.00
CA PHE A 165 8.81 6.97 1.09
C PHE A 165 7.34 7.14 1.46
N SER A 166 6.44 7.23 0.48
CA SER A 166 4.99 7.31 0.72
C SER A 166 4.47 6.06 1.43
N PHE A 167 4.96 4.88 1.05
CA PHE A 167 4.62 3.62 1.70
C PHE A 167 5.15 3.55 3.15
N ILE A 168 6.40 3.93 3.37
CA ILE A 168 7.01 3.97 4.71
C ILE A 168 6.29 4.98 5.60
N LEU A 169 5.89 6.13 5.05
CA LEU A 169 5.22 7.18 5.79
C LEU A 169 3.87 6.72 6.36
N SER A 170 3.06 5.97 5.59
CA SER A 170 1.78 5.43 6.10
C SER A 170 1.99 4.39 7.20
N HIS A 171 3.07 3.61 7.12
CA HIS A 171 3.44 2.66 8.17
C HIS A 171 4.00 3.34 9.42
N TRP A 172 4.79 4.40 9.24
CA TRP A 172 5.25 5.26 10.32
C TRP A 172 4.06 5.94 11.02
N GLU A 173 3.07 6.40 10.25
CA GLU A 173 1.84 6.95 10.78
C GLU A 173 1.05 5.93 11.60
N LYS A 174 0.89 4.70 11.08
CA LYS A 174 0.28 3.58 11.81
C LYS A 174 1.01 3.22 13.08
N TYR A 175 2.35 3.20 13.04
CA TYR A 175 3.18 2.93 14.21
C TYR A 175 2.88 3.93 15.35
N ASN A 176 2.76 5.21 15.01
CA ASN A 176 2.54 6.29 15.98
C ASN A 176 1.08 6.42 16.45
N THR A 177 0.11 6.22 15.56
CA THR A 177 -1.32 6.43 15.86
C THR A 177 -2.07 5.14 16.22
N GLY A 178 -1.54 3.98 15.82
CA GLY A 178 -2.23 2.69 15.89
C GLY A 178 -3.28 2.45 14.81
N ILE A 179 -3.43 3.37 13.85
CA ILE A 179 -4.41 3.28 12.77
C ILE A 179 -3.66 3.41 11.44
N LEU A 180 -3.87 2.46 10.52
CA LEU A 180 -3.35 2.58 9.16
C LEU A 180 -4.29 3.47 8.33
N PHE A 181 -3.82 4.66 7.96
CA PHE A 181 -4.54 5.49 7.01
C PHE A 181 -4.10 5.14 5.59
N LEU A 182 -5.06 4.75 4.74
CA LEU A 182 -4.74 4.37 3.37
C LEU A 182 -4.43 5.63 2.53
N PRO A 183 -3.27 5.69 1.85
CA PRO A 183 -2.90 6.84 1.06
C PRO A 183 -3.76 6.90 -0.21
N TRP A 184 -4.42 8.04 -0.46
CA TRP A 184 -5.31 8.21 -1.62
C TRP A 184 -4.62 7.94 -2.96
N GLY A 185 -3.33 8.27 -3.04
CA GLY A 185 -2.53 8.05 -4.24
C GLY A 185 -2.43 6.58 -4.64
N TYR A 186 -2.54 5.63 -3.70
CA TYR A 186 -2.39 4.21 -3.97
C TYR A 186 -3.47 3.68 -4.92
N ASP A 187 -4.74 3.74 -4.51
CA ASP A 187 -5.86 3.24 -5.32
C ASP A 187 -5.97 3.96 -6.66
N MET A 188 -5.82 5.29 -6.64
CA MET A 188 -5.89 6.09 -7.87
C MET A 188 -4.79 5.67 -8.85
N SER A 189 -3.58 5.39 -8.36
CA SER A 189 -2.46 4.96 -9.21
C SER A 189 -2.70 3.57 -9.78
N LEU A 190 -3.19 2.61 -8.99
CA LEU A 190 -3.44 1.24 -9.45
C LEU A 190 -4.57 1.15 -10.48
N VAL A 191 -5.66 1.89 -10.29
CA VAL A 191 -6.73 1.98 -11.29
C VAL A 191 -6.23 2.69 -12.55
N THR A 192 -5.57 3.85 -12.38
CA THR A 192 -5.09 4.64 -13.52
C THR A 192 -4.08 3.88 -14.36
N ILE A 193 -3.11 3.18 -13.76
CA ILE A 193 -2.12 2.43 -14.54
C ILE A 193 -2.76 1.27 -15.29
N SER A 194 -3.74 0.59 -14.68
CA SER A 194 -4.46 -0.49 -15.34
C SER A 194 -5.14 0.00 -16.62
N LEU A 195 -5.75 1.19 -16.55
CA LEU A 195 -6.33 1.85 -17.72
C LEU A 195 -5.27 2.28 -18.72
N VAL A 196 -4.14 2.84 -18.27
CA VAL A 196 -3.02 3.23 -19.14
C VAL A 196 -2.48 2.05 -19.92
N TYR A 197 -2.32 0.86 -19.32
CA TYR A 197 -1.93 -0.35 -20.03
C TYR A 197 -2.94 -0.73 -21.12
N LEU A 198 -4.24 -0.75 -20.79
CA LEU A 198 -5.29 -1.06 -21.76
C LEU A 198 -5.37 -0.04 -22.91
N VAL A 199 -5.20 1.25 -22.61
CA VAL A 199 -5.15 2.31 -23.62
C VAL A 199 -3.91 2.13 -24.50
N THR A 200 -2.74 1.90 -23.91
CA THR A 200 -1.48 1.66 -24.64
C THR A 200 -1.61 0.49 -25.62
N ALA A 201 -2.34 -0.55 -25.27
CA ALA A 201 -2.60 -1.68 -26.16
C ALA A 201 -3.33 -1.28 -27.46
N VAL A 202 -4.21 -0.27 -27.39
CA VAL A 202 -5.07 0.18 -28.50
C VAL A 202 -4.41 1.29 -29.30
N VAL A 203 -3.83 2.29 -28.63
CA VAL A 203 -3.30 3.50 -29.28
C VAL A 203 -1.80 3.45 -29.58
N GLY A 204 -1.11 2.44 -29.07
CA GLY A 204 0.34 2.32 -29.18
C GLY A 204 1.10 3.20 -28.18
N VAL A 205 2.37 2.88 -27.99
CA VAL A 205 3.26 3.63 -27.09
C VAL A 205 3.62 5.01 -27.64
N GLU A 206 3.49 5.19 -28.96
CA GLU A 206 3.83 6.41 -29.67
C GLU A 206 2.94 7.60 -29.30
N THR A 207 1.73 7.32 -28.83
CA THR A 207 0.82 8.34 -28.30
C THR A 207 1.42 9.04 -27.08
N TRP A 208 2.19 8.34 -26.25
CA TRP A 208 2.81 8.91 -25.06
C TRP A 208 3.94 9.91 -25.36
N TYR A 209 4.44 9.95 -26.60
CA TYR A 209 5.45 10.92 -27.04
C TYR A 209 4.87 12.30 -27.33
N GLN A 210 3.56 12.34 -27.63
CA GLN A 210 2.91 13.56 -28.09
C GLN A 210 2.69 14.53 -26.91
N PRO A 211 2.76 15.85 -27.17
CA PRO A 211 2.42 16.85 -26.16
C PRO A 211 0.91 16.79 -25.84
N VAL A 212 0.58 16.93 -24.57
CA VAL A 212 -0.80 16.94 -24.06
C VAL A 212 -1.36 18.36 -24.04
N LEU A 213 -0.75 19.23 -23.24
CA LEU A 213 -1.18 20.61 -23.04
C LEU A 213 0.04 21.52 -22.86
N PHE A 214 0.05 22.70 -23.48
CA PHE A 214 1.11 23.72 -23.30
C PHE A 214 2.56 23.19 -23.39
N HIS A 215 2.81 22.28 -24.35
CA HIS A 215 4.10 21.61 -24.59
C HIS A 215 4.54 20.56 -23.54
N PHE A 216 3.75 20.29 -22.50
CA PHE A 216 4.03 19.18 -21.57
C PHE A 216 3.73 17.83 -22.24
N ARG A 217 4.65 16.87 -22.09
CA ARG A 217 4.44 15.48 -22.52
C ARG A 217 3.77 14.69 -21.39
N TYR A 218 3.17 13.56 -21.72
CA TYR A 218 2.53 12.67 -20.73
C TYR A 218 3.48 12.26 -19.59
N ARG A 219 4.74 12.03 -19.91
CA ARG A 219 5.78 11.71 -18.91
C ARG A 219 6.00 12.80 -17.86
N ASP A 220 5.88 14.06 -18.28
CA ASP A 220 6.12 15.21 -17.41
C ASP A 220 4.92 15.35 -16.47
N VAL A 221 3.71 15.24 -17.01
CA VAL A 221 2.46 15.19 -16.23
C VAL A 221 2.49 14.06 -15.21
N PHE A 222 2.92 12.86 -15.62
CA PHE A 222 3.05 11.70 -14.72
C PHE A 222 4.05 11.96 -13.58
N THR A 223 5.22 12.50 -13.91
CA THR A 223 6.27 12.82 -12.92
C THR A 223 5.80 13.91 -11.95
N PHE A 224 5.22 15.00 -12.47
CA PHE A 224 4.66 16.08 -11.65
C PHE A 224 3.49 15.60 -10.79
N MET A 225 2.66 14.69 -11.29
CA MET A 225 1.57 14.09 -10.54
C MET A 225 2.10 13.29 -9.34
N ILE A 226 3.08 12.39 -9.54
CA ILE A 226 3.63 11.60 -8.43
C ILE A 226 4.29 12.50 -7.38
N ILE A 227 5.17 13.40 -7.80
CA ILE A 227 5.89 14.29 -6.89
C ILE A 227 4.90 15.24 -6.20
N GLY A 228 4.00 15.84 -6.97
CA GLY A 228 2.97 16.75 -6.48
C GLY A 228 2.05 16.08 -5.46
N CYS A 229 1.52 14.89 -5.76
CA CYS A 229 0.68 14.13 -4.83
C CYS A 229 1.42 13.79 -3.53
N SER A 230 2.71 13.45 -3.59
CA SER A 230 3.51 13.21 -2.38
C SER A 230 3.55 14.43 -1.46
N PHE A 231 3.84 15.62 -2.00
CA PHE A 231 3.96 16.85 -1.20
C PHE A 231 2.63 17.52 -0.84
N THR A 232 1.58 17.33 -1.63
CA THR A 232 0.29 18.04 -1.45
C THR A 232 -0.78 17.19 -0.79
N VAL A 233 -0.69 15.86 -0.92
CA VAL A 233 -1.69 14.92 -0.38
C VAL A 233 -1.06 14.03 0.68
N THR A 234 -0.08 13.20 0.30
CA THR A 234 0.44 12.15 1.18
C THR A 234 1.10 12.70 2.44
N LEU A 235 2.06 13.63 2.29
CA LEU A 235 2.76 14.25 3.40
C LEU A 235 1.83 15.10 4.30
N PRO A 236 1.05 16.06 3.77
CA PRO A 236 0.16 16.87 4.59
C PRO A 236 -0.91 16.05 5.31
N MET A 237 -1.47 15.01 4.68
CA MET A 237 -2.48 14.15 5.31
C MET A 237 -1.88 13.38 6.49
N SER A 238 -0.71 12.77 6.30
CA SER A 238 0.00 12.04 7.36
C SER A 238 0.34 12.96 8.54
N LEU A 239 0.84 14.17 8.25
CA LEU A 239 1.12 15.17 9.28
C LEU A 239 -0.15 15.64 10.00
N TYR A 240 -1.24 15.87 9.26
CA TYR A 240 -2.53 16.26 9.84
C TYR A 240 -3.07 15.20 10.80
N ASN A 241 -3.03 13.93 10.42
CA ASN A 241 -3.48 12.81 11.24
C ASN A 241 -2.62 12.63 12.51
N ILE A 242 -1.29 12.79 12.39
CA ILE A 242 -0.38 12.78 13.54
C ILE A 242 -0.67 13.96 14.47
N LEU A 243 -0.84 15.17 13.94
CA LEU A 243 -1.18 16.36 14.73
C LEU A 243 -2.54 16.22 15.41
N LYS A 244 -3.51 15.61 14.72
CA LYS A 244 -4.82 15.30 15.28
C LYS A 244 -4.69 14.32 16.44
N ALA A 245 -3.96 13.22 16.25
CA ALA A 245 -3.70 12.22 17.29
C ALA A 245 -2.94 12.81 18.49
N TYR A 246 -1.99 13.71 18.24
CA TYR A 246 -1.27 14.45 19.28
C TYR A 246 -2.24 15.32 20.10
N ARG A 247 -3.09 16.11 19.43
CA ARG A 247 -4.07 16.97 20.11
C ARG A 247 -5.13 16.19 20.89
N SER A 248 -5.50 15.00 20.43
CA SER A 248 -6.43 14.11 21.13
C SER A 248 -5.79 13.25 22.21
N ASN A 249 -4.47 13.36 22.44
CA ASN A 249 -3.71 12.49 23.36
C ASN A 249 -3.90 10.99 23.09
N THR A 250 -4.01 10.61 21.81
CA THR A 250 -4.19 9.22 21.37
C THR A 250 -2.93 8.63 20.71
N LEU A 251 -1.82 9.37 20.69
CA LEU A 251 -0.54 8.83 20.21
C LEU A 251 -0.04 7.71 21.12
N LYS A 252 0.53 6.67 20.52
CA LYS A 252 1.14 5.55 21.25
C LYS A 252 2.45 5.93 21.93
N HIS A 253 3.20 6.82 21.30
CA HIS A 253 4.54 7.22 21.74
C HIS A 253 4.53 8.70 22.10
N SER A 254 5.01 9.00 23.31
CA SER A 254 5.08 10.37 23.84
C SER A 254 6.41 11.06 23.51
N SER A 255 7.47 10.30 23.27
CA SER A 255 8.79 10.80 22.91
C SER A 255 8.99 10.82 21.40
N TRP A 256 9.57 11.91 20.89
CA TRP A 256 9.97 12.01 19.48
C TRP A 256 10.97 10.92 19.07
N TYR A 257 11.83 10.51 20.00
CA TYR A 257 12.78 9.43 19.76
C TYR A 257 12.05 8.11 19.47
N GLU A 258 11.09 7.74 20.31
CA GLU A 258 10.29 6.53 20.12
C GLU A 258 9.47 6.57 18.83
N ALA A 259 8.91 7.75 18.51
CA ALA A 259 8.15 7.98 17.29
C ALA A 259 8.98 7.76 16.01
N MET A 260 10.31 7.98 16.09
CA MET A 260 11.24 7.85 14.98
C MET A 260 12.01 6.51 14.96
N LEU A 261 11.73 5.60 15.90
CA LEU A 261 12.36 4.27 15.91
C LEU A 261 12.23 3.51 14.59
N PRO A 262 11.07 3.46 13.90
CA PRO A 262 10.97 2.77 12.61
C PRO A 262 11.88 3.36 11.51
N CYS A 263 12.23 4.64 11.62
CA CYS A 263 13.05 5.36 10.65
C CYS A 263 14.55 5.34 11.01
N SER A 264 14.88 5.02 12.25
CA SER A 264 16.26 4.91 12.72
C SER A 264 16.69 3.46 12.68
N HIS A 265 17.76 3.19 11.94
CA HIS A 265 18.31 1.84 11.83
C HIS A 265 18.87 1.40 13.18
N GLN A 266 18.03 0.87 14.07
CA GLN A 266 18.52 0.07 15.19
C GLN A 266 18.79 -1.33 14.64
N SER A 267 20.00 -1.51 14.12
CA SER A 267 20.64 -2.82 14.21
C SER A 267 20.60 -3.20 15.68
N SER A 268 19.78 -4.18 16.04
CA SER A 268 19.80 -4.82 17.35
C SER A 268 21.10 -5.63 17.49
N SER A 269 22.22 -4.92 17.57
CA SER A 269 23.49 -5.40 18.05
C SER A 269 23.84 -4.55 19.25
N SER A 270 23.69 -5.16 20.43
CA SER A 270 24.22 -4.70 21.72
C SER A 270 23.81 -3.30 22.20
N SER A 271 22.65 -3.20 22.83
CA SER A 271 22.52 -2.36 24.02
C SER A 271 21.47 -2.96 24.95
N SER A 272 21.96 -3.71 25.94
CA SER A 272 21.21 -3.89 27.19
C SER A 272 20.76 -2.50 27.68
N PRO A 273 19.50 -2.35 28.14
CA PRO A 273 19.03 -1.08 28.65
C PRO A 273 19.96 -0.63 29.80
N PRO A 274 20.27 0.68 29.94
CA PRO A 274 21.03 1.17 31.07
C PRO A 274 20.34 0.70 32.35
N SER A 275 21.11 0.15 33.28
CA SER A 275 20.73 -0.46 34.55
C SER A 275 20.10 0.50 35.57
N GLY A 276 19.30 1.47 35.12
CA GLY A 276 18.59 2.45 35.93
C GLY A 276 17.07 2.45 35.78
N TRP A 277 16.49 1.64 34.89
CA TRP A 277 15.03 1.65 34.60
C TRP A 277 14.22 0.60 35.35
N SER A 278 14.80 -0.04 36.38
CA SER A 278 14.08 -0.97 37.27
C SER A 278 13.26 -0.28 38.36
N SER A 279 13.22 1.06 38.43
CA SER A 279 12.58 1.81 39.53
C SER A 279 11.29 2.55 39.17
N LEU A 280 10.79 2.51 37.93
CA LEU A 280 9.51 3.11 37.56
C LEU A 280 8.50 2.03 37.15
N ARG A 281 8.04 1.27 38.15
CA ARG A 281 6.76 0.54 38.04
C ARG A 281 5.62 1.55 38.21
N PRO A 282 4.67 1.66 37.28
CA PRO A 282 3.34 2.13 37.63
C PRO A 282 2.68 1.02 38.46
N THR A 283 2.63 1.23 39.77
CA THR A 283 1.68 0.57 40.66
C THR A 283 0.25 0.80 40.16
N SER A 284 -0.61 -0.21 40.37
CA SER A 284 -2.07 -0.24 40.18
C SER A 284 -2.62 -0.10 38.75
N TRP A 285 -2.70 -1.23 38.05
CA TRP A 285 -3.90 -1.53 37.25
C TRP A 285 -4.96 -2.10 38.20
N THR A 286 -5.67 -1.22 38.91
CA THR A 286 -6.92 -1.61 39.57
C THR A 286 -7.99 -1.76 38.52
N SER A 287 -8.47 -2.99 38.36
CA SER A 287 -9.66 -3.37 37.63
C SER A 287 -10.88 -2.62 38.15
N SER A 288 -11.54 -1.85 37.28
CA SER A 288 -12.93 -1.42 37.47
C SER A 288 -13.81 -2.31 36.60
N PRO A 289 -14.77 -3.06 37.16
CA PRO A 289 -15.76 -3.78 36.37
C PRO A 289 -16.90 -2.82 36.02
N GLU A 290 -17.20 -2.58 34.73
CA GLU A 290 -18.60 -2.40 34.28
C GLU A 290 -18.80 -2.19 32.77
N SER A 291 -19.87 -2.83 32.30
CA SER A 291 -20.67 -2.62 31.10
C SER A 291 -20.11 -3.08 29.75
N SER A 292 -20.33 -4.37 29.48
CA SER A 292 -20.54 -4.90 28.13
C SER A 292 -21.68 -4.16 27.44
N THR A 293 -21.37 -3.21 26.57
CA THR A 293 -22.30 -2.73 25.54
C THR A 293 -21.72 -3.04 24.16
N SER A 294 -22.48 -3.86 23.44
CA SER A 294 -22.22 -4.39 22.12
C SER A 294 -22.21 -3.26 21.07
N TRP A 295 -21.05 -2.98 20.49
CA TRP A 295 -20.91 -2.13 19.29
C TRP A 295 -21.23 -2.87 17.97
N TRP A 296 -21.96 -3.99 18.06
CA TRP A 296 -22.36 -4.83 16.93
C TRP A 296 -23.83 -4.64 16.58
N ALA A 297 -24.21 -3.45 16.11
CA ALA A 297 -25.50 -3.26 15.45
C ALA A 297 -25.39 -2.17 14.39
N GLN A 298 -25.35 -2.59 13.12
CA GLN A 298 -25.71 -1.73 11.99
C GLN A 298 -27.24 -1.54 12.02
N PRO A 299 -27.79 -0.33 11.83
CA PRO A 299 -29.23 -0.14 11.79
C PRO A 299 -29.83 -0.65 10.47
N SER A 300 -30.82 -1.53 10.58
CA SER A 300 -31.69 -1.97 9.48
C SER A 300 -32.68 -0.86 9.05
N PRO A 301 -33.09 -0.81 7.77
CA PRO A 301 -33.85 0.32 7.21
C PRO A 301 -35.33 0.24 7.61
N THR A 302 -35.87 1.33 8.16
CA THR A 302 -37.29 1.48 8.43
C THR A 302 -38.03 1.93 7.17
N SER A 303 -38.94 1.06 6.71
CA SER A 303 -40.01 1.36 5.77
C SER A 303 -40.98 2.38 6.37
N HIS A 304 -41.21 3.49 5.69
CA HIS A 304 -42.39 4.32 5.91
C HIS A 304 -43.33 4.17 4.72
N VAL A 305 -44.43 3.46 4.96
CA VAL A 305 -45.67 3.56 4.21
C VAL A 305 -46.61 4.43 5.04
N SER A 306 -47.06 5.52 4.46
CA SER A 306 -48.37 6.12 4.64
C SER A 306 -48.78 6.71 3.31
#